data_AF-A0A449BR59-F1
#
_entry.id   AF-A0A449BR59-F1
#
_cell.length_a   1.000
_cell.length_b   1.000
_cell.length_c   1.000
_cell.angle_alpha   90.00
_cell.angle_beta   90.00
_cell.angle_gamma   90.00
#
_symmetry.space_group_name_H-M   'P 1'
#
loop_
_entity.id
_entity.type
_entity.pdbx_description
1 polymer ?
#
loop_
_entity_poly.entity_id
_entity_poly.type
_entity_poly.pdbx_seq_one_letter_code
_entity_poly.pdbx_strand_id
1 'polypeptide(L)'
;MVNIYNNMAKSLKINSRLGFNQLNIFQNNYFVAHKRYVSVLANELRSGNIFFHNDKYCEVTEQRQIKQGRLATTNMISFVDLSTLKSSSVKFACQAKVDKIEPVKVNVHIQYTDKQKNIVVCLDQNYEDVEIPMNIFGVSEEYLEPGMEISVFKHEDKIIKVNLPSSLLATLRKK
;
A
#
# COMPACT_ATOMS: atom_id res chain seq x y z
N MET A 1 33.93 34.35 46.95
CA MET A 1 35.17 33.97 47.68
C MET A 1 35.35 32.47 47.61
N VAL A 2 36.57 32.03 47.26
CA VAL A 2 37.18 30.68 47.37
C VAL A 2 36.52 29.59 46.49
N ASN A 3 37.05 29.22 45.32
CA ASN A 3 38.35 28.64 44.96
C ASN A 3 38.48 27.13 45.27
N ILE A 4 38.28 26.33 44.22
CA ILE A 4 39.05 25.19 43.71
C ILE A 4 39.85 24.34 44.72
N TYR A 5 39.65 23.01 44.69
CA TYR A 5 40.62 21.99 44.23
C TYR A 5 40.43 20.63 44.91
N ASN A 6 40.49 19.59 44.07
CA ASN A 6 41.11 18.30 44.33
C ASN A 6 40.37 17.38 45.35
N ASN A 7 40.40 16.05 45.24
CA ASN A 7 41.31 15.20 44.51
C ASN A 7 40.67 13.81 44.37
N MET A 8 41.02 13.14 43.27
CA MET A 8 41.42 11.74 43.24
C MET A 8 40.38 10.65 43.54
N ALA A 9 39.87 10.14 42.43
CA ALA A 9 39.60 8.73 42.16
C ALA A 9 40.02 7.75 43.27
N LYS A 10 39.02 7.20 43.97
CA LYS A 10 39.09 5.84 44.49
C LYS A 10 38.21 4.96 43.60
N SER A 11 38.89 4.18 42.78
CA SER A 11 38.34 3.01 42.07
C SER A 11 37.67 2.08 43.08
N LEU A 12 36.36 1.85 42.91
CA LEU A 12 35.63 0.79 43.56
C LEU A 12 35.24 -0.24 42.50
N LYS A 13 35.92 -1.39 42.55
CA LYS A 13 35.63 -2.57 41.76
C LYS A 13 34.23 -3.10 42.10
N ILE A 14 33.35 -3.01 41.10
CA ILE A 14 32.43 -4.04 40.59
C ILE A 14 32.00 -5.10 41.62
N ASN A 15 30.69 -5.16 41.93
CA ASN A 15 29.96 -6.40 41.74
C ASN A 15 28.43 -6.20 41.66
N SER A 16 27.89 -6.86 40.62
CA SER A 16 26.53 -7.37 40.47
C SER A 16 25.33 -6.40 40.52
N ARG A 17 24.98 -5.95 39.30
CA ARG A 17 23.65 -6.04 38.68
C ARG A 17 22.48 -5.47 39.49
N LEU A 18 22.32 -4.16 39.44
CA LEU A 18 21.04 -3.44 39.44
C LEU A 18 21.34 -2.02 38.98
N GLY A 19 21.32 -1.81 37.66
CA GLY A 19 21.62 -0.53 37.04
C GLY A 19 20.36 0.06 36.42
N PHE A 20 19.68 0.91 37.18
CA PHE A 20 18.89 2.01 36.64
C PHE A 20 19.73 2.72 35.58
N ASN A 21 19.32 2.62 34.32
CA ASN A 21 19.77 3.54 33.28
C ASN A 21 18.59 4.42 32.92
N GLN A 22 18.65 5.68 33.36
CA GLN A 22 18.01 6.77 32.66
C GLN A 22 18.57 6.79 31.24
N LEU A 23 17.83 6.20 30.30
CA LEU A 23 17.97 6.47 28.89
C LEU A 23 16.81 7.40 28.52
N ASN A 24 17.20 8.58 28.07
CA ASN A 24 16.36 9.68 27.63
C ASN A 24 15.03 9.23 27.03
N ILE A 25 13.94 9.62 27.70
CA ILE A 25 12.59 9.56 27.14
C ILE A 25 12.51 10.65 26.06
N PHE A 26 13.11 10.40 24.90
CA PHE A 26 12.77 11.10 23.68
C PHE A 26 11.45 10.51 23.19
N GLN A 27 10.38 11.27 23.40
CA GLN A 27 9.08 11.20 22.73
C GLN A 27 8.87 9.97 21.82
N ASN A 28 8.49 8.86 22.44
CA ASN A 28 7.95 7.72 21.72
C ASN A 28 6.54 8.07 21.21
N ASN A 29 6.49 8.80 20.10
CA ASN A 29 5.31 8.81 19.25
C ASN A 29 5.25 7.46 18.54
N TYR A 30 4.75 6.44 19.24
CA TYR A 30 4.23 5.25 18.58
C TYR A 30 2.98 5.66 17.81
N PHE A 31 3.17 6.21 16.60
CA PHE A 31 2.14 6.25 15.59
C PHE A 31 1.83 4.80 15.23
N VAL A 32 0.92 4.18 15.97
CA VAL A 32 0.24 2.98 15.51
C VAL A 32 -0.65 3.46 14.35
N ALA A 33 -0.05 3.53 13.15
CA ALA A 33 -0.78 3.66 11.91
C ALA A 33 -1.71 2.45 11.85
N HIS A 34 -2.97 2.65 12.21
CA HIS A 34 -3.97 1.61 12.10
C HIS A 34 -4.16 1.36 10.61
N LYS A 35 -3.49 0.34 10.08
CA LYS A 35 -3.72 -0.12 8.72
C LYS A 35 -5.21 -0.35 8.55
N ARG A 36 -5.86 0.44 7.70
CA ARG A 36 -7.32 0.44 7.50
C ARG A 36 -7.71 -0.74 6.61
N TYR A 37 -7.55 -1.95 7.11
CA TYR A 37 -8.07 -3.16 6.48
C TYR A 37 -9.23 -3.75 7.28
N VAL A 38 -10.09 -4.46 6.57
CA VAL A 38 -11.18 -5.25 7.14
C VAL A 38 -10.83 -6.72 6.93
N SER A 39 -10.73 -7.48 8.01
CA SER A 39 -10.51 -8.92 7.93
C SER A 39 -11.80 -9.61 7.49
N VAL A 40 -11.78 -10.20 6.29
CA VAL A 40 -12.92 -10.88 5.66
C VAL A 40 -12.56 -12.32 5.33
N LEU A 41 -13.54 -13.17 5.07
CA LEU A 41 -13.24 -14.52 4.59
C LEU A 41 -12.80 -14.47 3.11
N ALA A 42 -11.92 -15.39 2.71
CA ALA A 42 -11.43 -15.47 1.34
C ALA A 42 -12.56 -15.71 0.31
N ASN A 43 -13.66 -16.35 0.70
CA ASN A 43 -14.85 -16.53 -0.16
C ASN A 43 -15.72 -15.26 -0.30
N GLU A 44 -15.51 -14.23 0.52
CA GLU A 44 -16.24 -12.96 0.46
C GLU A 44 -15.59 -11.98 -0.54
N LEU A 45 -14.36 -12.27 -0.97
CA LEU A 45 -13.70 -11.50 -2.03
C LEU A 45 -14.47 -11.59 -3.35
N ARG A 46 -14.62 -10.45 -4.02
CA ARG A 46 -15.26 -10.28 -5.32
C ARG A 46 -14.30 -9.62 -6.30
N SER A 47 -14.56 -9.78 -7.59
CA SER A 47 -13.80 -9.09 -8.64
C SER A 47 -13.78 -7.58 -8.38
N GLY A 48 -12.61 -6.96 -8.50
CA GLY A 48 -12.38 -5.55 -8.18
C GLY A 48 -12.06 -5.26 -6.71
N ASN A 49 -12.26 -6.21 -5.78
CA ASN A 49 -11.81 -6.02 -4.40
C ASN A 49 -10.29 -5.98 -4.36
N ILE A 50 -9.75 -5.11 -3.51
CA ILE A 50 -8.33 -5.06 -3.22
C ILE A 50 -8.09 -5.73 -1.88
N PHE A 51 -7.09 -6.61 -1.80
CA PHE A 51 -6.70 -7.29 -0.58
C PHE A 51 -5.17 -7.34 -0.46
N PHE A 52 -4.70 -7.58 0.76
CA PHE A 52 -3.28 -7.70 1.05
C PHE A 52 -2.84 -9.17 1.02
N HIS A 53 -1.78 -9.46 0.26
CA HIS A 53 -1.20 -10.79 0.17
C HIS A 53 0.31 -10.72 0.00
N ASN A 54 1.07 -11.39 0.87
CA ASN A 54 2.55 -11.40 0.85
C ASN A 54 3.15 -9.99 0.75
N ASP A 55 2.69 -9.08 1.61
CA ASP A 55 3.13 -7.69 1.65
C ASP A 55 2.83 -6.84 0.40
N LYS A 56 1.89 -7.30 -0.44
CA LYS A 56 1.51 -6.64 -1.68
C LYS A 56 0.02 -6.35 -1.75
N TYR A 57 -0.31 -5.28 -2.45
CA TYR A 57 -1.68 -4.94 -2.81
C TYR A 57 -2.09 -5.73 -4.06
N CYS A 58 -3.16 -6.50 -3.94
CA CYS A 58 -3.64 -7.37 -5.00
C CYS A 58 -5.11 -7.05 -5.30
N GLU A 59 -5.42 -6.86 -6.58
CA GLU A 59 -6.80 -6.71 -7.04
C GLU A 59 -7.33 -8.05 -7.55
N VAL A 60 -8.46 -8.49 -7.01
CA VAL A 60 -9.11 -9.74 -7.40
C VAL A 60 -9.66 -9.60 -8.82
N THR A 61 -9.32 -10.55 -9.69
CA THR A 61 -9.89 -10.64 -11.04
C THR A 61 -11.01 -11.66 -11.09
N GLU A 62 -10.79 -12.85 -10.52
CA GLU A 62 -11.75 -13.96 -10.50
C GLU A 62 -11.68 -14.68 -9.15
N GLN A 63 -12.83 -15.14 -8.66
CA GLN A 63 -12.93 -16.03 -7.50
C GLN A 63 -13.65 -17.30 -7.92
N ARG A 64 -13.05 -18.46 -7.62
CA ARG A 64 -13.58 -19.78 -7.95
C ARG A 64 -13.54 -20.70 -6.74
N GLN A 65 -14.63 -21.40 -6.47
CA GLN A 65 -14.66 -22.45 -5.47
C GLN A 65 -14.33 -23.80 -6.13
N ILE A 66 -13.32 -24.49 -5.62
CA ILE A 66 -12.90 -25.82 -6.08
C ILE A 66 -13.30 -26.84 -5.01
N LYS A 67 -14.13 -27.80 -5.39
CA LYS A 67 -14.50 -28.96 -4.56
C LYS A 67 -13.60 -30.13 -4.93
N GLN A 68 -12.91 -30.71 -3.95
CA GLN A 68 -12.04 -31.87 -4.11
C GLN A 68 -12.60 -33.05 -3.32
N GLY A 69 -13.11 -34.07 -4.03
CA GLY A 69 -13.70 -35.26 -3.41
C GLY A 69 -14.95 -34.95 -2.57
N ARG A 70 -15.14 -35.69 -1.47
CA ARG A 70 -16.39 -35.65 -0.70
C ARG A 70 -16.53 -34.44 0.23
N LEU A 71 -15.44 -33.85 0.74
CA LEU A 71 -15.53 -32.84 1.80
C LEU A 71 -14.51 -31.69 1.74
N ALA A 72 -13.47 -31.77 0.91
CA ALA A 72 -12.48 -30.70 0.84
C ALA A 72 -12.95 -29.62 -0.15
N THR A 73 -13.07 -28.38 0.32
CA THR A 73 -13.41 -27.24 -0.52
C THR A 73 -12.39 -26.13 -0.32
N THR A 74 -11.84 -25.62 -1.42
CA THR A 74 -10.85 -24.53 -1.43
C THR A 74 -11.34 -23.38 -2.30
N ASN A 75 -10.96 -22.16 -1.95
CA ASN A 75 -11.24 -20.97 -2.76
C ASN A 75 -9.98 -20.61 -3.54
N MET A 76 -10.04 -20.69 -4.86
CA MET A 76 -9.00 -20.19 -5.74
C MET A 76 -9.32 -18.74 -6.10
N ILE A 77 -8.37 -17.85 -5.83
CA ILE A 77 -8.48 -16.43 -6.13
C ILE A 77 -7.42 -16.10 -7.16
N SER A 78 -7.86 -15.64 -8.32
CA SER A 78 -7.01 -15.03 -9.35
C SER A 78 -6.98 -13.53 -9.09
N PHE A 79 -5.81 -12.93 -9.18
CA PHE A 79 -5.61 -11.51 -8.88
C PHE A 79 -4.48 -10.92 -9.71
N VAL A 80 -4.41 -9.59 -9.75
CA VAL A 80 -3.30 -8.81 -10.31
C VAL A 80 -2.58 -8.10 -9.17
N ASP A 81 -1.25 -8.22 -9.14
CA ASP A 81 -0.39 -7.42 -8.25
C ASP A 81 -0.38 -5.98 -8.74
N LEU A 82 -0.87 -5.03 -7.93
CA LEU A 82 -0.98 -3.63 -8.33
C LEU A 82 0.37 -2.91 -8.48
N SER A 83 1.45 -3.47 -7.92
CA SER A 83 2.79 -2.89 -8.05
C SER A 83 3.50 -3.31 -9.34
N THR A 84 3.26 -4.54 -9.80
CA THR A 84 3.93 -5.12 -10.97
C THR A 84 2.99 -5.31 -12.17
N LEU A 85 1.69 -5.11 -11.98
CA LEU A 85 0.61 -5.38 -12.94
C LEU A 85 0.60 -6.81 -13.48
N LYS A 86 1.19 -7.77 -12.75
CA LYS A 86 1.24 -9.18 -13.13
C LYS A 86 0.08 -9.97 -12.53
N SER A 87 -0.53 -10.81 -13.35
CA SER A 87 -1.56 -11.75 -12.92
C SER A 87 -0.95 -12.95 -12.18
N SER A 88 -1.61 -13.38 -11.11
CA SER A 88 -1.26 -14.57 -10.34
C SER A 88 -2.53 -15.21 -9.76
N SER A 89 -2.37 -16.37 -9.11
CA SER A 89 -3.48 -17.03 -8.40
C SER A 89 -2.98 -17.74 -7.15
N VAL A 90 -3.85 -17.81 -6.14
CA VAL A 90 -3.58 -18.48 -4.86
C VAL A 90 -4.80 -19.28 -4.41
N LYS A 91 -4.56 -20.39 -3.72
CA LYS A 91 -5.61 -21.23 -3.12
C LYS A 91 -5.67 -20.95 -1.62
N PHE A 92 -6.85 -20.64 -1.15
CA PHE A 92 -7.15 -20.45 0.26
C PHE A 92 -8.03 -21.60 0.78
N ALA A 93 -7.83 -21.94 2.06
CA ALA A 93 -8.76 -22.79 2.79
C ALA A 93 -10.13 -22.10 2.91
N CYS A 94 -11.20 -22.88 3.10
CA CYS A 94 -12.57 -22.34 3.12
C CYS A 94 -12.78 -21.25 4.19
N GLN A 95 -12.15 -21.42 5.35
CA GLN A 95 -12.23 -20.48 6.49
C GLN A 95 -11.02 -19.52 6.58
N ALA A 96 -10.19 -19.46 5.55
CA ALA A 96 -9.06 -18.53 5.55
C ALA A 96 -9.57 -17.09 5.56
N LYS A 97 -8.98 -16.26 6.43
CA LYS A 97 -9.22 -14.83 6.46
C LYS A 97 -8.16 -14.10 5.65
N VAL A 98 -8.56 -13.00 5.05
CA VAL A 98 -7.73 -12.11 4.24
C VAL A 98 -8.02 -10.67 4.62
N ASP A 99 -7.01 -9.82 4.49
CA ASP A 99 -7.14 -8.40 4.81
C ASP A 99 -7.61 -7.65 3.56
N LYS A 100 -8.91 -7.36 3.50
CA LYS A 100 -9.51 -6.55 2.44
C LYS A 100 -9.25 -5.08 2.72
N ILE A 101 -8.87 -4.36 1.68
CA ILE A 101 -8.59 -2.92 1.73
C ILE A 101 -9.74 -2.18 1.07
N GLU A 102 -10.19 -1.12 1.73
CA GLU A 102 -11.20 -0.19 1.21
C GLU A 102 -10.52 1.14 0.87
N PRO A 103 -10.07 1.32 -0.38
CA PRO A 103 -9.38 2.54 -0.78
C PRO A 103 -10.34 3.73 -0.90
N VAL A 104 -9.81 4.91 -0.63
CA VAL A 104 -10.47 6.19 -0.90
C VAL A 104 -10.27 6.53 -2.37
N LYS A 105 -11.38 6.76 -3.08
CA LYS A 105 -11.38 7.20 -4.47
C LYS A 105 -11.37 8.73 -4.54
N VAL A 106 -10.43 9.29 -5.29
CA VAL A 106 -10.32 10.73 -5.56
C VAL A 106 -10.22 10.93 -7.07
N ASN A 107 -10.96 11.89 -7.61
CA ASN A 107 -10.83 12.27 -9.02
C ASN A 107 -9.81 13.40 -9.15
N VAL A 108 -8.92 13.30 -10.14
CA VAL A 108 -7.86 14.28 -10.41
C VAL A 108 -7.73 14.50 -11.92
N HIS A 109 -7.18 15.64 -12.31
CA HIS A 109 -6.91 15.98 -13.71
C HIS A 109 -5.43 15.89 -14.02
N ILE A 110 -5.05 15.21 -15.10
CA ILE A 110 -3.65 15.15 -15.54
C ILE A 110 -3.21 16.55 -15.99
N GLN A 111 -2.09 17.06 -15.46
CA GLN A 111 -1.49 18.30 -15.95
C GLN A 111 -0.43 18.00 -16.99
N TYR A 112 0.57 17.20 -16.63
CA TYR A 112 1.65 16.79 -17.52
C TYR A 112 2.34 15.53 -17.02
N THR A 113 3.11 14.91 -17.90
CA THR A 113 3.92 13.72 -17.61
C THR A 113 5.39 14.09 -17.64
N ASP A 114 6.11 13.84 -16.54
CA ASP A 114 7.56 14.00 -16.46
C ASP A 114 8.24 12.64 -16.64
N LYS A 115 8.72 12.40 -17.86
CA LYS A 115 9.43 11.16 -18.24
C LYS A 115 10.83 11.06 -17.61
N GLN A 116 11.45 12.16 -17.19
CA GLN A 116 12.76 12.11 -16.55
C GLN A 116 12.65 11.58 -15.12
N LYS A 117 11.58 11.97 -14.42
CA LYS A 117 11.29 11.53 -13.05
C LYS A 117 10.38 10.29 -12.97
N ASN A 118 9.83 9.81 -14.09
CA ASN A 118 8.85 8.72 -14.16
C ASN A 118 7.59 9.00 -13.31
N ILE A 119 7.09 10.23 -13.36
CA ILE A 119 5.88 10.65 -12.64
C ILE A 119 4.88 11.33 -13.58
N VAL A 120 3.61 11.22 -13.23
CA VAL A 120 2.49 11.96 -13.83
C VAL A 120 1.99 12.93 -12.77
N VAL A 121 2.03 14.22 -13.07
CA VAL A 121 1.55 15.27 -12.16
C VAL A 121 0.09 15.53 -12.45
N CYS A 122 -0.74 15.39 -11.43
CA CYS A 122 -2.17 15.60 -11.49
C CYS A 122 -2.60 16.71 -10.54
N LEU A 123 -3.68 17.41 -10.87
CA LEU A 123 -4.32 18.40 -10.02
C LEU A 123 -5.53 17.76 -9.33
N ASP A 124 -5.62 17.88 -8.01
CA ASP A 124 -6.79 17.43 -7.26
C ASP A 124 -7.91 18.49 -7.19
N GLN A 125 -8.99 18.19 -6.45
CA GLN A 125 -10.12 19.10 -6.27
C GLN A 125 -9.80 20.34 -5.43
N ASN A 126 -8.75 20.28 -4.62
CA ASN A 126 -8.26 21.36 -3.76
C ASN A 126 -7.18 22.20 -4.45
N TYR A 127 -6.92 21.96 -5.74
CA TYR A 127 -5.84 22.57 -6.51
C TYR A 127 -4.43 22.23 -5.96
N GLU A 128 -4.30 21.07 -5.30
CA GLU A 128 -3.01 20.52 -4.88
C GLU A 128 -2.45 19.58 -5.94
N ASP A 129 -1.13 19.65 -6.13
CA ASP A 129 -0.42 18.76 -7.04
C ASP A 129 -0.23 17.38 -6.41
N VAL A 130 -0.61 16.35 -7.16
CA VAL A 130 -0.47 14.94 -6.79
C VAL A 130 0.46 14.27 -7.79
N GLU A 131 1.61 13.82 -7.29
CA GLU A 131 2.56 13.04 -8.09
C GLU A 131 2.18 11.56 -8.09
N ILE A 132 1.97 11.00 -9.28
CA ILE A 132 1.62 9.59 -9.44
C ILE A 132 2.76 8.88 -10.18
N PRO A 133 3.34 7.80 -9.62
CA PRO A 133 4.33 7.01 -10.32
C PRO A 133 3.81 6.44 -11.65
N MET A 134 4.61 6.58 -12.71
CA MET A 134 4.22 6.19 -14.08
C MET A 134 4.00 4.67 -14.21
N ASN A 135 4.67 3.86 -13.39
CA ASN A 135 4.52 2.40 -13.35
C ASN A 135 3.09 1.92 -13.03
N ILE A 136 2.26 2.72 -12.35
CA ILE A 136 0.88 2.35 -12.02
C ILE A 136 -0.01 2.37 -13.27
N PHE A 137 0.36 3.13 -14.30
CA PHE A 137 -0.40 3.26 -15.55
C PHE A 137 -0.13 2.11 -16.55
N GLY A 138 1.00 1.40 -16.38
CA GLY A 138 1.39 0.29 -17.24
C GLY A 138 1.41 0.66 -18.73
N VAL A 139 0.78 -0.16 -19.56
CA VAL A 139 0.71 0.04 -21.03
C VAL A 139 0.02 1.34 -21.44
N SER A 140 -0.76 1.95 -20.54
CA SER A 140 -1.53 3.15 -20.85
C SER A 140 -0.71 4.44 -20.76
N GLU A 141 0.55 4.36 -20.34
CA GLU A 141 1.43 5.50 -20.09
C GLU A 141 1.64 6.38 -21.34
N GLU A 142 1.63 5.80 -22.54
CA GLU A 142 1.83 6.51 -23.81
C GLU A 142 0.61 7.33 -24.24
N TYR A 143 -0.55 7.07 -23.65
CA TYR A 143 -1.83 7.64 -24.06
C TYR A 143 -2.34 8.70 -23.09
N LEU A 144 -1.54 9.07 -22.09
CA LEU A 144 -1.91 10.08 -21.10
C LEU A 144 -1.83 11.47 -21.73
N GLU A 145 -2.99 12.12 -21.86
CA GLU A 145 -3.12 13.48 -22.36
C GLU A 145 -3.37 14.48 -21.21
N PRO A 146 -2.80 15.70 -21.27
CA PRO A 146 -3.16 16.78 -20.37
C PRO A 146 -4.67 17.09 -20.39
N GLY A 147 -5.23 17.42 -19.22
CA GLY A 147 -6.64 17.74 -19.02
C GLY A 147 -7.55 16.53 -18.77
N MET A 148 -7.05 15.30 -18.94
CA MET A 148 -7.84 14.09 -18.70
C MET A 148 -8.21 13.93 -17.22
N GLU A 149 -9.48 13.65 -16.95
CA GLU A 149 -9.94 13.24 -15.61
C GLU A 149 -9.66 11.75 -15.39
N ILE A 150 -8.98 11.41 -14.30
CA ILE A 150 -8.71 10.05 -13.87
C ILE A 150 -9.15 9.84 -12.42
N SER A 151 -9.45 8.60 -12.05
CA SER A 151 -9.76 8.25 -10.66
C SER A 151 -8.56 7.58 -10.00
N VAL A 152 -8.07 8.16 -8.91
CA VAL A 152 -6.97 7.64 -8.11
C VAL A 152 -7.53 6.97 -6.86
N PHE A 153 -7.07 5.75 -6.59
CA PHE A 153 -7.39 5.01 -5.38
C PHE A 153 -6.21 5.11 -4.42
N LYS A 154 -6.46 5.75 -3.28
CA LYS A 154 -5.51 5.93 -2.19
C LYS A 154 -5.86 4.99 -1.05
N HIS A 155 -4.86 4.33 -0.48
CA HIS A 155 -4.99 3.65 0.79
C HIS A 155 -3.99 4.30 1.75
N GLU A 156 -4.51 4.96 2.78
CA GLU A 156 -3.75 5.92 3.58
C GLU A 156 -3.19 7.02 2.67
N ASP A 157 -1.87 7.25 2.69
CA ASP A 157 -1.19 8.23 1.84
C ASP A 157 -0.60 7.61 0.58
N LYS A 158 -0.78 6.30 0.38
CA LYS A 158 -0.21 5.58 -0.77
C LYS A 158 -1.23 5.46 -1.91
N ILE A 159 -0.82 5.87 -3.10
CA ILE A 159 -1.54 5.57 -4.33
C ILE A 159 -1.33 4.10 -4.69
N ILE A 160 -2.42 3.35 -4.77
CA ILE A 160 -2.36 1.90 -5.03
C ILE A 160 -2.92 1.52 -6.40
N LYS A 161 -3.79 2.35 -6.98
CA LYS A 161 -4.42 2.07 -8.27
C LYS A 161 -4.89 3.37 -8.93
N VAL A 162 -4.88 3.39 -10.25
CA VAL A 162 -5.53 4.41 -11.07
C VAL A 162 -6.58 3.77 -11.98
N ASN A 163 -7.68 4.48 -12.21
CA ASN A 163 -8.67 4.13 -13.23
C ASN A 163 -8.68 5.21 -14.29
N LEU A 164 -8.58 4.77 -15.54
CA LEU A 164 -8.58 5.63 -16.71
C LEU A 164 -10.01 5.78 -17.24
N PRO A 165 -10.30 6.90 -17.92
CA PRO A 165 -11.61 7.13 -18.52
C PRO A 165 -11.91 6.08 -19.60
N SER A 166 -13.20 5.79 -19.77
CA SER A 166 -13.68 4.75 -20.71
C SER A 166 -13.31 5.03 -22.16
N SER A 167 -13.20 6.31 -22.55
CA SER A 167 -12.76 6.74 -23.88
C SER A 167 -11.36 6.23 -24.21
N LEU A 168 -10.42 6.38 -23.28
CA LEU A 168 -9.04 5.90 -23.44
C LEU A 168 -8.98 4.37 -23.47
N LEU A 169 -9.71 3.71 -22.57
CA LEU A 169 -9.77 2.25 -22.53
C LEU A 169 -10.33 1.65 -23.83
N ALA A 170 -11.24 2.35 -24.51
CA ALA A 170 -11.76 1.93 -25.80
C ALA A 170 -10.69 2.01 -26.91
N THR A 171 -9.82 3.02 -26.89
CA THR A 171 -8.69 3.14 -27.83
C THR A 171 -7.69 2.00 -27.62
N LEU A 172 -7.38 1.65 -26.37
CA LEU A 172 -6.47 0.56 -26.04
C LEU A 172 -6.98 -0.81 -26.50
N ARG A 173 -8.30 -1.06 -26.46
CA ARG A 173 -8.90 -2.35 -26.88
C ARG A 173 -8.94 -2.58 -28.38
N LYS A 174 -8.85 -1.51 -29.19
CA LYS A 174 -8.95 -1.59 -30.66
C LYS A 174 -7.63 -1.96 -31.33
N LYS A 175 -6.54 -1.95 -30.58
CA LYS A 175 -5.19 -2.26 -31.04
C LYS A 175 -4.82 -3.68 -30.62
#